data_AF-A0A952S5R3-F1
#
_entry.id   AF-A0A952S5R3-F1
#
_cell.length_a   1.000
_cell.length_b   1.000
_cell.length_c   1.000
_cell.angle_alpha   90.00
_cell.angle_beta   90.00
_cell.angle_gamma   90.00
#
_symmetry.space_group_name_H-M   'P 1'
#
loop_
_entity.id
_entity.type
_entity.pdbx_description
1 polymer ?
#
loop_
_entity_poly.entity_id
_entity_poly.type
_entity_poly.pdbx_seq_one_letter_code
_entity_poly.pdbx_strand_id
1 'polypeptide(L)'
;MNQIKHTLTVAVRSKLRLGEVERLIRKHRIIVPPPTRHTLIKMCEEGIFETVGDRPTRLGWLVFEESFWQWARGLDEGGEQL
;
A
#
# COMPACT_ATOMS: atom_id res chain seq x y z
N MET A 1 -18.19 -22.12 32.24
CA MET A 1 -17.67 -20.73 32.22
C MET A 1 -16.52 -20.67 31.23
N ASN A 2 -16.73 -20.21 29.99
CA ASN A 2 -15.66 -19.93 29.03
C ASN A 2 -15.72 -18.46 28.65
N GLN A 3 -14.89 -17.64 29.27
CA GLN A 3 -14.73 -16.23 28.87
C GLN A 3 -13.76 -16.20 27.68
N ILE A 4 -14.31 -16.02 26.47
CA ILE A 4 -13.52 -15.66 25.28
C ILE A 4 -12.99 -14.25 25.52
N LYS A 5 -11.70 -14.13 25.85
CA LYS A 5 -11.03 -12.85 25.95
C LYS A 5 -10.86 -12.28 24.54
N HIS A 6 -11.79 -11.43 24.11
CA HIS A 6 -11.57 -10.56 22.96
C HIS A 6 -10.56 -9.49 23.34
N THR A 7 -9.28 -9.83 23.29
CA THR A 7 -8.21 -8.85 23.32
C THR A 7 -8.28 -8.10 21.99
N LEU A 8 -8.90 -6.92 21.98
CA LEU A 8 -8.79 -5.96 20.89
C LEU A 8 -7.34 -5.49 20.82
N THR A 9 -6.47 -6.28 20.20
CA THR A 9 -5.17 -5.80 19.75
C THR A 9 -5.45 -4.77 18.68
N VAL A 10 -5.43 -3.49 19.03
CA VAL A 10 -5.36 -2.39 18.06
C VAL A 10 -4.03 -2.57 17.34
N ALA A 11 -4.04 -3.32 16.24
CA ALA A 11 -2.88 -3.46 15.38
C ALA A 11 -2.58 -2.06 14.83
N VAL A 12 -1.50 -1.44 15.31
CA VAL A 12 -1.04 -0.16 14.79
C VAL A 12 -0.53 -0.43 13.38
N ARG A 13 -1.38 -0.18 12.39
CA ARG A 13 -1.03 -0.34 10.97
C ARG A 13 -0.17 0.84 10.53
N SER A 14 1.07 0.57 10.17
CA SER A 14 1.99 1.57 9.60
C SER A 14 1.44 2.16 8.31
N LYS A 15 1.65 3.46 8.12
CA LYS A 15 1.10 4.24 7.00
C LYS A 15 2.23 4.94 6.27
N LEU A 16 2.23 4.82 4.95
CA LEU A 16 3.18 5.47 4.05
C LEU A 16 2.50 6.64 3.35
N ARG A 17 3.20 7.75 3.22
CA ARG A 17 2.78 8.83 2.32
C ARG A 17 3.03 8.39 0.88
N LEU A 18 2.25 8.88 -0.06
CA LEU A 18 2.45 8.57 -1.48
C LEU A 18 3.87 8.88 -1.99
N GLY A 19 4.50 9.95 -1.48
CA GLY A 19 5.89 10.26 -1.83
C GLY A 19 6.88 9.21 -1.31
N GLU A 20 6.58 8.55 -0.20
CA GLU A 20 7.40 7.47 0.34
C GLU A 20 7.22 6.17 -0.44
N VAL A 21 5.98 5.87 -0.86
CA VAL A 21 5.68 4.77 -1.80
C VAL A 21 6.48 4.95 -3.10
N GLU A 22 6.43 6.15 -3.70
CA GLU A 22 7.21 6.46 -4.90
C GLU A 22 8.72 6.27 -4.67
N ARG A 23 9.23 6.74 -3.52
CA ARG A 23 10.65 6.59 -3.15
C ARG A 23 11.05 5.13 -3.02
N LEU A 24 10.21 4.29 -2.38
CA LEU A 24 10.48 2.86 -2.20
C LEU A 24 10.49 2.12 -3.53
N ILE A 25 9.53 2.39 -4.42
CA ILE A 25 9.50 1.79 -5.77
C ILE A 25 10.79 2.10 -6.53
N ARG A 26 11.22 3.37 -6.53
CA ARG A 26 12.45 3.78 -7.21
C ARG A 26 13.71 3.17 -6.56
N LYS A 27 13.77 3.17 -5.23
CA LYS A 27 14.92 2.67 -4.47
C LYS A 27 15.12 1.16 -4.66
N HIS A 28 14.04 0.39 -4.59
CA HIS A 28 14.07 -1.07 -4.68
C HIS A 28 13.85 -1.58 -6.11
N ARG A 29 13.59 -0.69 -7.07
CA ARG A 29 13.27 -1.03 -8.48
C ARG A 29 12.16 -2.07 -8.60
N ILE A 30 11.12 -1.94 -7.77
CA ILE A 30 9.98 -2.87 -7.69
C ILE A 30 9.32 -3.04 -9.06
N ILE A 31 9.19 -1.95 -9.82
CA ILE A 31 8.71 -1.96 -11.20
C ILE A 31 9.51 -0.93 -12.01
N VAL A 32 9.86 -1.29 -13.25
CA VAL A 32 10.65 -0.45 -14.16
C VAL A 32 9.95 -0.37 -15.53
N PRO A 33 9.66 0.83 -16.06
CA PRO A 33 9.93 2.14 -15.46
C PRO A 33 9.05 2.40 -14.22
N PRO A 34 9.53 3.19 -13.24
CA PRO A 34 8.73 3.51 -12.06
C PRO A 34 7.48 4.31 -12.46
N PRO A 35 6.29 4.00 -11.91
CA PRO A 35 5.06 4.70 -12.19
C PRO A 35 5.17 6.18 -11.82
N THR A 36 4.48 7.02 -12.60
CA THR A 36 4.40 8.44 -12.30
C THR A 36 3.57 8.70 -11.05
N ARG A 37 3.75 9.87 -10.45
CA ARG A 37 2.91 10.30 -9.31
C ARG A 37 1.41 10.26 -9.65
N HIS A 38 1.03 10.63 -10.86
CA HIS A 38 -0.37 10.58 -11.31
C HIS A 38 -0.89 9.14 -11.36
N THR A 39 -0.07 8.21 -11.87
CA THR A 39 -0.39 6.77 -11.86
C THR A 39 -0.59 6.26 -10.43
N LEU A 40 0.31 6.61 -9.50
CA LEU A 40 0.18 6.21 -8.09
C LEU A 40 -1.08 6.77 -7.42
N ILE A 41 -1.48 8.01 -7.74
CA ILE A 41 -2.75 8.59 -7.28
C ILE A 41 -3.93 7.77 -7.80
N LYS A 42 -3.94 7.47 -9.11
CA LYS A 42 -5.00 6.69 -9.72
C LYS A 42 -5.10 5.29 -9.11
N MET A 43 -3.98 4.65 -8.79
CA MET A 43 -3.97 3.37 -8.07
C MET A 43 -4.59 3.46 -6.67
N CYS A 44 -4.44 4.60 -5.98
CA CYS A 44 -5.15 4.85 -4.73
C CYS A 44 -6.66 5.03 -4.96
N GLU A 45 -7.04 5.77 -5.99
CA GLU A 45 -8.46 6.02 -6.35
C GLU A 45 -9.19 4.75 -6.80
N GLU A 46 -8.49 3.86 -7.51
CA GLU A 46 -9.02 2.57 -7.98
C GLU A 46 -9.03 1.49 -6.87
N GLY A 47 -8.48 1.79 -5.69
CA GLY A 47 -8.45 0.85 -4.57
C GLY A 47 -7.40 -0.25 -4.68
N ILE A 48 -6.41 -0.12 -5.58
CA ILE A 48 -5.26 -1.05 -5.65
C ILE A 48 -4.42 -0.93 -4.38
N PHE A 49 -4.20 0.31 -3.92
CA PHE A 49 -3.61 0.57 -2.62
C PHE A 49 -4.70 0.82 -1.59
N GLU A 50 -4.67 0.08 -0.49
CA GLU A 50 -5.51 0.35 0.65
C GLU A 50 -5.05 1.65 1.32
N THR A 51 -5.96 2.62 1.45
CA THR A 51 -5.67 3.96 1.92
C THR A 51 -6.42 4.30 3.19
N VAL A 52 -5.94 5.32 3.91
CA VAL A 52 -6.60 5.84 5.10
C VAL A 52 -7.78 6.71 4.67
N GLY A 53 -8.91 6.05 4.41
CA GLY A 53 -10.15 6.66 3.92
C GLY A 53 -10.16 6.86 2.41
N ASP A 54 -11.31 7.27 1.87
CA ASP A 54 -11.55 7.25 0.42
C ASP A 54 -11.02 8.49 -0.34
N ARG A 55 -10.30 9.37 0.36
CA ARG A 55 -9.87 10.67 -0.18
C ARG A 55 -8.48 11.05 0.30
N PRO A 56 -7.73 11.86 -0.47
CA PRO A 56 -6.45 12.38 -0.02
C PRO A 56 -6.64 13.26 1.22
N THR A 57 -5.75 13.09 2.19
CA THR A 57 -5.68 13.97 3.36
C THR A 57 -5.03 15.31 2.99
N ARG A 58 -4.96 16.24 3.94
CA ARG A 58 -4.18 17.49 3.78
C ARG A 58 -2.69 17.23 3.45
N LEU A 59 -2.17 16.05 3.77
CA LEU A 59 -0.79 15.62 3.47
C LEU A 59 -0.70 14.75 2.20
N GLY A 60 -1.80 14.59 1.47
CA GLY A 60 -1.95 13.70 0.32
C GLY A 60 -2.47 12.31 0.71
N TRP A 61 -2.28 11.36 -0.21
CA TRP A 61 -2.67 9.96 0.00
C TRP A 61 -1.77 9.28 1.04
N LEU A 62 -2.42 8.56 1.96
CA LEU A 62 -1.79 7.71 2.96
C LEU A 62 -2.18 6.27 2.66
N VAL A 63 -1.18 5.45 2.33
CA VAL A 63 -1.32 4.04 1.97
C VAL A 63 -0.91 3.19 3.16
N PHE A 64 -1.62 2.11 3.45
CA PHE A 64 -1.18 1.15 4.45
C PHE A 64 0.05 0.39 3.95
N GLU A 65 1.09 0.33 4.78
CA GLU A 65 2.38 -0.27 4.41
C GLU A 65 2.23 -1.72 3.96
N GLU A 66 1.39 -2.51 4.64
CA GLU A 66 1.18 -3.91 4.28
C GLU A 66 0.51 -4.06 2.91
N SER A 67 -0.44 -3.19 2.56
CA SER A 67 -1.11 -3.22 1.25
C SER A 67 -0.12 -2.92 0.14
N PHE A 68 0.77 -1.95 0.35
CA PHE A 68 1.87 -1.67 -0.58
C PHE A 68 2.77 -2.89 -0.79
N TRP A 69 3.21 -3.56 0.28
CA TRP A 69 4.07 -4.74 0.17
C TRP A 69 3.36 -5.96 -0.42
N GLN A 70 2.07 -6.13 -0.13
CA GLN A 70 1.24 -7.18 -0.76
C GLN A 70 1.16 -6.96 -2.27
N TRP A 71 0.87 -5.72 -2.71
CA TRP A 71 0.89 -5.37 -4.13
C TRP A 71 2.26 -5.63 -4.75
N ALA A 72 3.34 -5.19 -4.10
CA ALA A 72 4.70 -5.35 -4.62
C ALA A 72 5.08 -6.83 -4.79
N ARG A 73 4.74 -7.70 -3.84
CA ARG A 73 4.97 -9.16 -3.93
C ARG A 73 4.16 -9.80 -5.05
N GLY A 74 2.91 -9.36 -5.25
CA GLY A 74 2.07 -9.84 -6.34
C GLY A 74 2.64 -9.55 -7.73
N LEU A 75 3.51 -8.55 -7.88
CA LEU A 75 4.22 -8.30 -9.14
C LEU A 75 5.29 -9.36 -9.43
N ASP A 76 6.00 -9.84 -8.41
CA ASP A 76 7.02 -10.90 -8.56
C ASP A 76 6.37 -12.25 -8.88
N GLU A 77 5.22 -12.55 -8.26
CA GLU A 77 4.46 -13.80 -8.47
C GLU A 77 3.75 -13.85 -9.82
N GLY A 78 3.51 -12.69 -10.46
CA GLY A 78 2.90 -12.59 -11.80
C GLY A 78 3.85 -12.84 -12.98
N GLY A 79 5.12 -13.16 -12.72
CA GLY A 79 6.15 -13.39 -13.74
C GLY A 79 6.18 -14.80 -14.37
N GLU A 80 5.34 -15.74 -13.93
CA GLU A 80 5.32 -17.14 -14.40
C GLU A 80 4.18 -17.47 -15.40
N GLN A 81 3.88 -16.57 -16.33
CA GLN A 81 3.09 -16.92 -17.52
C GLN A 81 3.78 -16.42 -18.79
N LEU A 82 4.88 -17.11 -19.14
CA LEU A 82 5.45 -17.15 -20.48
C LEU A 82 5.12 -18.48 -21.14
#